data_AF-A0A645IQ91-F1
#
_entry.id   AF-A0A645IQ91-F1
#
_cell.length_a   1.000
_cell.length_b   1.000
_cell.length_c   1.000
_cell.angle_alpha   90.00
_cell.angle_beta   90.00
_cell.angle_gamma   90.00
#
_symmetry.space_group_name_H-M   'P 1'
#
loop_
_entity.id
_entity.type
_entity.pdbx_description
1 polymer ?
#
loop_
_entity_poly.entity_id
_entity_poly.type
_entity_poly.pdbx_seq_one_letter_code
_entity_poly.pdbx_strand_id
1 'polypeptide(L)' 'MPETGLTIGRLLEDCGSAKRVVYAQTMEQAINAAYAHTRPGRVCLLSPAAASYSHYKNFEEKGDHFRQLVREIGSA' A
#
# COMPACT_ATOMS: atom_id res chain seq x y z
N MET A 1 -6.94 6.15 -5.28
CA MET A 1 -5.82 5.37 -5.82
C MET A 1 -6.20 4.87 -7.21
N PRO A 2 -5.26 4.52 -8.12
CA PRO A 2 -5.60 3.91 -9.42
C PRO A 2 -6.31 2.56 -9.26
N GLU A 3 -7.19 2.22 -10.20
CA GLU A 3 -8.01 0.98 -10.16
C GLU A 3 -7.20 -0.31 -10.30
N THR A 4 -5.95 -0.23 -10.77
CA THR A 4 -5.05 -1.38 -10.96
C THR A 4 -4.97 -2.27 -9.72
N GLY A 5 -4.92 -1.68 -8.52
CA GLY A 5 -4.90 -2.45 -7.27
C GLY A 5 -6.18 -3.24 -7.02
N LEU A 6 -7.35 -2.70 -7.39
CA LEU A 6 -8.64 -3.39 -7.30
C LEU A 6 -8.68 -4.58 -8.26
N THR A 7 -8.20 -4.39 -9.48
CA THR A 7 -8.13 -5.47 -10.48
C THR A 7 -7.21 -6.59 -10.02
N ILE A 8 -6.01 -6.28 -9.52
CA ILE A 8 -5.09 -7.29 -8.98
C ILE A 8 -5.71 -8.04 -7.80
N GLY A 9 -6.38 -7.33 -6.89
CA GLY A 9 -7.07 -7.93 -5.75
C GLY A 9 -8.14 -8.94 -6.18
N ARG A 10 -9.03 -8.53 -7.09
CA ARG A 10 -10.07 -9.40 -7.66
C ARG A 10 -9.47 -10.62 -8.35
N LEU A 11 -8.43 -10.45 -9.16
CA LEU A 11 -7.78 -11.58 -9.84
C LEU A 11 -7.17 -12.58 -8.85
N LEU A 12 -6.63 -12.12 -7.71
CA LEU A 12 -6.12 -13.00 -6.66
C LEU A 12 -7.24 -13.79 -5.98
N GLU A 13 -8.38 -13.13 -5.73
CA GLU A 13 -9.57 -13.76 -5.14
C GLU A 13 -10.18 -14.79 -6.10
N ASP A 14 -10.37 -14.42 -7.37
CA ASP A 14 -10.96 -15.28 -8.41
C ASP A 14 -10.12 -16.52 -8.69
N CYS A 15 -8.79 -16.44 -8.59
CA CYS A 15 -7.91 -17.60 -8.74
C CYS A 15 -7.75 -18.43 -7.46
N GLY A 16 -8.51 -18.14 -6.40
CA GLY A 16 -8.49 -18.89 -5.16
C GLY A 16 -7.19 -18.75 -4.37
N SER A 17 -6.49 -17.62 -4.51
CA SER A 17 -5.22 -17.38 -3.82
C SER A 17 -5.41 -17.34 -2.30
N ALA A 18 -4.56 -18.06 -1.57
CA ALA A 18 -4.53 -18.00 -0.10
C ALA A 18 -3.86 -16.72 0.45
N LYS A 19 -3.45 -15.79 -0.43
CA LYS A 19 -2.82 -14.53 -0.03
C LYS A 19 -3.87 -13.58 0.54
N ARG A 20 -3.52 -12.90 1.63
CA ARG A 20 -4.38 -11.87 2.22
C ARG A 20 -4.39 -10.65 1.32
N VAL A 21 -5.57 -10.22 0.90
CA VAL A 21 -5.81 -8.94 0.22
C VAL A 21 -6.47 -7.98 1.21
N VAL A 22 -5.95 -6.76 1.31
CA VAL A 22 -6.55 -5.69 2.12
C VAL A 22 -6.73 -4.48 1.22
N TYR A 23 -7.97 -4.04 1.07
CA TYR A 23 -8.30 -2.86 0.28
C TYR A 23 -8.18 -1.60 1.13
N ALA A 24 -7.50 -0.59 0.60
CA ALA A 24 -7.33 0.72 1.21
C ALA A 24 -7.57 1.81 0.17
N GLN A 25 -8.23 2.90 0.57
CA GLN A 25 -8.55 4.01 -0.31
C GLN A 25 -7.49 5.12 -0.27
N THR A 26 -6.80 5.25 0.86
CA THR A 26 -5.75 6.26 1.10
C THR A 26 -4.42 5.61 1.49
N MET A 27 -3.33 6.39 1.43
CA MET A 27 -1.99 5.91 1.79
C MET A 27 -1.90 5.60 3.30
N GLU A 28 -2.52 6.42 4.13
CA GLU A 28 -2.61 6.30 5.58
C GLU A 28 -3.32 4.99 5.96
N GLN A 29 -4.45 4.68 5.32
CA GLN A 29 -5.15 3.42 5.52
C GLN A 29 -4.27 2.22 5.13
N ALA A 30 -3.58 2.33 3.99
CA ALA A 30 -2.69 1.27 3.53
C ALA A 30 -1.52 1.02 4.49
N ILE A 31 -0.89 2.08 5.00
CA ILE A 31 0.24 1.97 5.93
C ILE A 31 -0.22 1.46 7.29
N ASN A 32 -1.36 1.92 7.81
CA ASN A 32 -1.92 1.39 9.06
C ASN A 32 -2.21 -0.12 8.96
N ALA A 33 -2.82 -0.57 7.86
CA ALA A 33 -3.06 -1.98 7.61
C ALA A 33 -1.74 -2.77 7.48
N ALA A 34 -0.76 -2.20 6.76
CA ALA A 34 0.54 -2.83 6.59
C ALA A 34 1.28 -2.97 7.93
N TYR A 35 1.25 -1.95 8.79
CA TYR A 35 1.86 -1.97 10.12
C TYR A 35 1.23 -3.05 11.01
N ALA A 36 -0.11 -3.10 11.07
CA ALA A 36 -0.84 -4.10 11.86
C ALA A 36 -0.57 -5.55 11.42
N HIS A 37 -0.16 -5.77 10.17
CA HIS A 37 0.07 -7.11 9.62
C HIS A 37 1.55 -7.47 9.41
N THR A 38 2.48 -6.51 9.51
CA THR A 38 3.91 -6.75 9.34
C THR A 38 4.55 -7.05 10.69
N ARG A 39 5.07 -8.27 10.84
CA ARG A 39 5.74 -8.68 12.08
C ARG A 39 7.13 -8.03 12.20
N PRO A 40 7.65 -7.84 13.42
CA PRO A 40 9.05 -7.45 13.62
C PRO A 40 10.02 -8.34 12.84
N GLY A 41 11.05 -7.74 12.23
CA GLY A 41 12.03 -8.45 11.40
C GLY A 41 11.54 -8.82 9.99
N ARG A 42 10.36 -8.35 9.55
CA ARG A 42 9.88 -8.48 8.17
C ARG A 42 9.93 -7.13 7.44
N VAL A 43 9.80 -7.20 6.11
CA VAL A 43 9.82 -6.02 5.23
C VAL A 43 8.40 -5.67 4.78
N CYS A 44 8.05 -4.39 4.84
CA CYS A 44 6.90 -3.81 4.17
C CYS A 44 7.39 -3.06 2.92
N LEU A 45 6.89 -3.42 1.74
CA LEU A 45 7.30 -2.86 0.45
C LEU A 45 6.16 -2.08 -0.20
N LEU A 46 6.42 -0.82 -0.57
CA LEU A 46 5.54 -0.06 -1.46
C LEU A 46 5.90 -0.34 -2.93
N SER A 47 5.10 -1.16 -3.61
CA SER A 47 5.24 -1.46 -5.05
C SER A 47 3.88 -1.32 -5.78
N PRO A 48 3.50 -0.10 -6.19
CA PRO A 48 2.12 0.20 -6.61
C PRO A 48 1.75 -0.31 -8.01
N ALA A 49 2.71 -0.82 -8.80
CA ALA A 49 2.52 -1.35 -10.17
C ALA A 49 1.71 -0.43 -11.13
N ALA A 50 1.55 0.85 -10.79
CA ALA A 50 0.69 1.81 -11.46
C ALA A 50 1.24 3.24 -11.31
N ALA A 51 0.88 4.09 -12.26
CA ALA A 51 1.31 5.49 -12.29
C ALA A 51 0.69 6.32 -11.15
N SER A 52 1.45 7.28 -10.63
CA SER A 52 1.10 8.07 -9.43
C SER A 52 0.19 9.28 -9.72
N TYR A 53 0.02 9.63 -11.00
CA TYR A 53 -0.40 10.97 -11.46
C TYR A 53 -1.85 11.38 -11.14
N SER A 54 -2.68 10.47 -10.62
CA SER A 54 -4.06 10.78 -10.22
C SER A 54 -4.18 11.31 -8.78
N HIS A 55 -3.19 11.06 -7.92
CA HIS A 55 -3.20 11.49 -6.51
C HIS A 55 -1.95 12.25 -6.06
N TYR A 56 -0.88 12.19 -6.85
CA TYR A 56 0.39 12.83 -6.55
C TYR A 56 0.92 13.52 -7.81
N LYS A 57 1.59 14.65 -7.63
CA LYS A 57 2.24 15.42 -8.70
C LYS A 57 3.30 14.58 -9.41
N ASN A 58 4.04 13.76 -8.67
CA ASN A 58 5.11 12.92 -9.19
C ASN A 58 5.36 11.69 -8.29
N PHE A 59 6.36 10.87 -8.63
CA PHE A 59 6.68 9.66 -7.87
C PHE A 59 7.44 9.99 -6.58
N GLU A 60 8.19 11.09 -6.57
CA GLU A 60 8.95 11.57 -5.41
C GLU A 60 8.01 11.98 -4.27
N GLU A 61 6.99 12.79 -4.55
CA GLU A 61 6.00 13.24 -3.57
C GLU A 61 5.27 12.04 -2.94
N LYS A 62 4.90 11.04 -3.76
CA LYS A 62 4.31 9.79 -3.25
C LYS A 62 5.27 9.05 -2.32
N GLY A 63 6.55 8.99 -2.68
CA GLY A 63 7.58 8.33 -1.88
C GLY A 63 7.84 9.06 -0.56
N ASP A 64 7.86 10.39 -0.59
CA ASP A 64 8.03 11.23 0.59
C ASP A 64 6.84 11.10 1.55
N HIS A 65 5.61 11.13 1.02
CA HIS A 65 4.41 10.89 1.81
C HIS A 65 4.43 9.51 2.50
N PHE A 66 4.80 8.46 1.75
CA PHE A 66 4.97 7.12 2.33
C PHE A 66 6.02 7.10 3.46
N ARG A 67 7.19 7.70 3.25
CA ARG A 67 8.26 7.75 4.27
C ARG A 67 7.83 8.51 5.51
N GLN A 68 7.12 9.62 5.35
CA GLN A 68 6.61 10.41 6.45
C GLN A 68 5.68 9.56 7.32
N LEU A 69 4.65 8.96 6.72
CA LEU A 69 3.66 8.16 7.45
C LEU A 69 4.27 6.92 8.12
N VAL A 70 5.21 6.24 7.46
CA VAL A 70 5.93 5.10 8.06
C VAL A 70 6.73 5.54 9.30
N ARG A 71 7.36 6.72 9.27
CA ARG A 71 8.06 7.26 10.44
C ARG A 71 7.09 7.61 11.55
N GLU A 72 5.98 8.26 11.25
CA GLU A 72 4.98 8.63 12.25
C GLU A 72 4.40 7.40 12.97
N ILE A 73 4.04 6.35 12.23
CA ILE A 73 3.46 5.12 12.79
C ILE A 73 4.50 4.25 13.48
N GLY A 74 5.71 4.13 12.92
CA GLY A 74 6.78 3.31 13.51
C GLY A 74 7.46 3.93 14.73
N SER A 75 7.20 5.21 15.01
CA SER A 75 7.67 5.90 16.21
C SER A 75 6.68 5.82 17.38
N ALA A 76 5.48 5.28 17.15
CA ALA A 76 4.41 5.09 18.13
C ALA A 76 4.45 3.67 18.72
#